data_AF-A0A5A4PWC1-F1
#
_entry.id   AF-A0A5A4PWC1-F1
#
_cell.length_a   1.000
_cell.length_b   1.000
_cell.length_c   1.000
_cell.angle_alpha   90.00
_cell.angle_beta   90.00
_cell.angle_gamma   90.00
#
_symmetry.space_group_name_H-M   'P 1'
#
loop_
_entity.id
_entity.type
_entity.pdbx_description
1 polymer ?
#
loop_
_entity_poly.entity_id
_entity_poly.type
_entity_poly.pdbx_seq_one_letter_code
_entity_poly.pdbx_strand_id
1 'polypeptide(L)'
;MKTTLLLCFICSLVGVGFSLRATILRCLKIVPSWSEIDCSPYQEQIFAELDEVYAGNYLEKYEEWLDNPIPPEWTYEELADYCVYRECRSNQAMVDYMNIYGYVPYCMEQSVEEWLNDRFYARCTVRVNRTLELRPVDYATYYCYKVYRTQDPDIPCPTFPEIQDPNRPTVQQRLKDKEVIADNHIPGSDQWWVAQMRDISLNSNGAFHYGWIINTNTLKNQVALWSPYQGPTIPVSRDIAKIIPAVNNKGGNIMLGDIRKFACAQDGSADGLICPEYGDVLAFDPLETIIMVPTDSLIVMGMTQSEAGIPDLKSALYQQAAVLKDLGY
;
A
#
# COMPACT_ATOMS: atom_id res chain seq x y z
N MET A 1 -11.51 45.87 -19.49
CA MET A 1 -11.59 45.62 -18.03
C MET A 1 -11.95 44.19 -17.63
N LYS A 2 -12.56 43.35 -18.48
CA LYS A 2 -12.82 41.92 -18.15
C LYS A 2 -11.66 40.96 -18.45
N THR A 3 -10.75 41.33 -19.35
CA THR A 3 -9.56 40.53 -19.73
C THR A 3 -8.38 40.69 -18.77
N THR A 4 -8.28 41.81 -18.07
CA THR A 4 -7.19 42.09 -17.11
C THR A 4 -7.35 41.33 -15.80
N LEU A 5 -8.60 41.11 -15.35
CA LEU A 5 -8.92 40.29 -14.17
C LEU A 5 -8.56 38.81 -14.36
N LEU A 6 -8.75 38.27 -15.57
CA LEU A 6 -8.39 36.88 -15.89
C LEU A 6 -6.87 36.65 -15.88
N LEU A 7 -6.08 37.63 -16.34
CA LEU A 7 -4.62 37.60 -16.31
C LEU A 7 -4.07 37.69 -14.88
N CYS A 8 -4.69 38.48 -14.00
CA CYS A 8 -4.31 38.55 -12.58
C CYS A 8 -4.58 37.24 -11.83
N PHE A 9 -5.70 36.56 -12.11
CA PHE A 9 -6.00 35.23 -11.53
C PHE A 9 -5.02 34.15 -12.00
N ILE A 10 -4.64 34.15 -13.28
CA ILE A 10 -3.66 33.19 -13.81
C ILE A 10 -2.27 33.44 -13.21
N CYS A 11 -1.84 34.70 -13.06
CA CYS A 11 -0.54 35.02 -12.45
C CYS A 11 -0.49 34.74 -10.94
N SER A 12 -1.60 34.89 -10.20
CA SER A 12 -1.65 34.55 -8.77
C SER A 12 -1.66 33.04 -8.55
N LEU A 13 -2.42 32.26 -9.33
CA LEU A 13 -2.40 30.79 -9.28
C LEU A 13 -1.02 30.20 -9.62
N VAL A 14 -0.31 30.78 -10.60
CA VAL A 14 1.06 30.36 -10.94
C VAL A 14 2.05 30.74 -9.83
N GLY A 15 1.87 31.90 -9.18
CA GLY A 15 2.71 32.35 -8.06
C GLY A 15 2.58 31.49 -6.80
N VAL A 16 1.36 31.09 -6.45
CA VAL A 16 1.10 30.16 -5.33
C VAL A 16 1.81 28.83 -5.58
N GLY A 17 1.71 28.28 -6.80
CA GLY A 17 2.32 26.99 -7.13
C GLY A 17 3.86 26.94 -7.14
N PHE A 18 4.54 28.09 -7.30
CA PHE A 18 6.00 28.15 -7.12
C PHE A 18 6.40 28.23 -5.64
N SER A 19 5.57 28.84 -4.79
CA SER A 19 5.85 29.07 -3.37
C SER A 19 5.73 27.81 -2.51
N LEU A 20 4.79 26.94 -2.83
CA LEU A 20 4.55 25.66 -2.14
C LEU A 20 5.64 24.64 -2.44
N ARG A 21 6.03 24.50 -3.71
CA ARG A 21 7.17 23.66 -4.09
C ARG A 21 8.49 24.13 -3.45
N ALA A 22 8.69 25.44 -3.31
CA ALA A 22 9.83 25.99 -2.57
C ALA A 22 9.74 25.65 -1.08
N THR A 23 8.54 25.66 -0.51
CA THR A 23 8.27 25.34 0.90
C THR A 23 8.63 23.89 1.25
N ILE A 24 8.15 22.92 0.46
CA ILE A 24 8.46 21.49 0.68
C ILE A 24 9.97 21.22 0.58
N LEU A 25 10.62 21.74 -0.46
CA LEU A 25 12.06 21.54 -0.67
C LEU A 25 12.92 22.22 0.39
N ARG A 26 12.41 23.30 1.01
CA ARG A 26 13.10 24.01 2.10
C ARG A 26 13.00 23.21 3.40
N CYS A 27 11.83 22.67 3.73
CA CYS A 27 11.66 21.83 4.92
C CYS A 27 12.45 20.52 4.85
N LEU A 28 12.49 19.85 3.69
CA LEU A 28 13.27 18.62 3.50
C LEU A 28 14.78 18.78 3.75
N LYS A 29 15.30 20.01 3.76
CA LYS A 29 16.72 20.31 4.03
C LYS A 29 17.00 20.69 5.48
N ILE A 30 15.97 20.96 6.27
CA ILE A 30 16.08 21.52 7.63
C ILE A 30 15.78 20.45 8.67
N VAL A 31 14.78 19.61 8.40
CA VAL A 31 14.32 18.62 9.38
C VAL A 31 15.26 17.40 9.36
N PRO A 32 15.70 16.90 10.54
CA PRO A 32 16.46 15.65 10.64
C PRO A 32 15.63 14.45 10.19
N SER A 33 16.24 13.25 10.18
CA SER A 33 15.52 12.02 9.86
C SER A 33 14.27 11.91 10.74
N TRP A 34 13.15 11.47 10.16
CA TRP A 34 11.87 11.35 10.86
C TRP A 34 11.94 10.55 12.17
N SER A 35 12.88 9.60 12.26
CA SER A 35 13.16 8.79 13.45
C SER A 35 13.78 9.58 14.62
N GLU A 36 14.14 10.85 14.42
CA GLU A 36 14.86 11.71 15.35
C GLU A 36 14.05 12.96 15.74
N ILE A 37 12.83 13.10 15.24
CA ILE A 37 11.94 14.25 15.51
C ILE A 37 11.08 13.96 16.73
N ASP A 38 11.11 14.84 17.74
CA ASP A 38 10.13 14.83 18.84
C ASP A 38 8.86 15.58 18.43
N CYS A 39 7.77 14.82 18.24
CA CYS A 39 6.46 15.37 17.86
C CYS A 39 5.55 15.69 19.04
N SER A 40 5.97 15.39 20.27
CA SER A 40 5.17 15.61 21.49
C SER A 40 4.64 17.05 21.61
N PRO A 41 5.41 18.11 21.28
CA PRO A 41 4.93 19.49 21.40
C PRO A 41 3.74 19.86 20.50
N TYR A 42 3.56 19.15 19.39
CA TYR A 42 2.54 19.46 18.38
C TYR A 42 1.33 18.53 18.43
N GLN A 43 1.37 17.52 19.30
CA GLN A 43 0.42 16.41 19.26
C GLN A 43 -1.04 16.88 19.39
N GLU A 44 -1.34 17.75 20.34
CA GLU A 44 -2.71 18.25 20.57
C GLU A 44 -3.25 19.00 19.35
N GLN A 45 -2.43 19.88 18.76
CA GLN A 45 -2.81 20.62 17.56
C GLN A 45 -3.03 19.70 16.36
N ILE A 46 -2.11 18.75 16.14
CA ILE A 46 -2.24 17.79 15.04
C ILE A 46 -3.48 16.91 15.24
N PHE A 47 -3.78 16.50 16.47
CA PHE A 47 -4.94 15.66 16.78
C PHE A 47 -6.25 16.41 16.48
N ALA A 48 -6.34 17.70 16.82
CA ALA A 48 -7.48 18.53 16.48
C ALA A 48 -7.63 18.72 14.95
N GLU A 49 -6.54 18.87 14.19
CA GLU A 49 -6.60 18.91 12.73
C GLU A 49 -7.05 17.56 12.13
N LEU A 50 -6.66 16.45 12.76
CA LEU A 50 -7.06 15.10 12.35
C LEU A 50 -8.52 14.81 12.70
N ASP A 51 -9.07 15.31 13.81
CA ASP A 51 -10.51 15.21 14.12
C ASP A 51 -11.39 15.69 12.96
N GLU A 52 -11.04 16.81 12.33
CA GLU A 52 -11.76 17.37 11.19
C GLU A 52 -11.65 16.48 9.93
N VAL A 53 -10.48 15.89 9.70
CA VAL A 53 -10.27 14.89 8.63
C VAL A 53 -11.16 13.66 8.88
N TYR A 54 -11.24 13.20 10.14
CA TYR A 54 -12.07 12.05 10.56
C TYR A 54 -13.57 12.36 10.55
N ALA A 55 -13.96 13.62 10.70
CA ALA A 55 -15.33 14.08 10.55
C ALA A 55 -15.80 14.18 9.08
N GLY A 56 -14.90 13.94 8.11
CA GLY A 56 -15.22 13.98 6.68
C GLY A 56 -14.85 15.29 5.98
N ASN A 57 -14.24 16.26 6.66
CA ASN A 57 -13.78 17.53 6.07
C ASN A 57 -12.37 17.43 5.44
N TYR A 58 -11.98 16.23 4.99
CA TYR A 58 -10.60 15.91 4.61
C TYR A 58 -10.07 16.73 3.44
N LEU A 59 -10.88 17.03 2.41
CA LEU A 59 -10.41 17.81 1.25
C LEU A 59 -10.07 19.25 1.62
N GLU A 60 -10.90 19.90 2.43
CA GLU A 60 -10.67 21.27 2.89
C GLU A 60 -9.42 21.32 3.78
N LYS A 61 -9.26 20.38 4.71
CA LYS A 61 -8.07 20.30 5.55
C LYS A 61 -6.80 20.02 4.76
N TYR A 62 -6.85 19.12 3.78
CA TYR A 62 -5.70 18.86 2.91
C TYR A 62 -5.39 20.05 2.01
N GLU A 63 -6.38 20.81 1.56
CA GLU A 63 -6.16 22.07 0.86
C GLU A 63 -5.47 23.09 1.76
N GLU A 64 -5.94 23.33 2.99
CA GLU A 64 -5.26 24.20 3.97
C GLU A 64 -3.81 23.75 4.24
N TRP A 65 -3.57 22.44 4.30
CA TRP A 65 -2.24 21.89 4.53
C TRP A 65 -1.30 22.05 3.33
N LEU A 66 -1.87 21.96 2.13
CA LEU A 66 -1.15 22.12 0.87
C LEU A 66 -0.97 23.58 0.50
N ASP A 67 -1.88 24.48 0.89
CA ASP A 67 -1.85 25.93 0.63
C ASP A 67 -1.30 26.73 1.83
N ASN A 68 -0.10 26.37 2.28
CA ASN A 68 0.54 27.04 3.42
C ASN A 68 1.98 27.49 3.07
N PRO A 69 2.12 28.61 2.34
CA PRO A 69 3.42 29.12 1.92
C PRO A 69 4.22 29.64 3.11
N ILE A 70 5.51 29.29 3.17
CA ILE A 70 6.43 29.85 4.18
C ILE A 70 6.57 31.37 3.94
N PRO A 71 6.19 32.21 4.93
CA PRO A 71 6.44 33.65 4.87
C PRO A 71 7.95 33.96 4.79
N PRO A 72 8.36 34.88 3.90
CA PRO A 72 9.78 35.22 3.71
C PRO A 72 10.43 35.86 4.95
N GLU A 73 9.63 36.45 5.83
CA GLU A 73 10.06 37.12 7.07
C GLU A 73 10.36 36.17 8.22
N TRP A 74 10.01 34.88 8.11
CA TRP A 74 10.27 33.92 9.17
C TRP A 74 11.76 33.77 9.46
N THR A 75 12.07 33.81 10.74
CA THR A 75 13.37 33.45 11.28
C THR A 75 13.68 31.99 10.97
N TYR A 76 14.96 31.62 11.09
CA TYR A 76 15.36 30.22 10.91
C TYR A 76 14.69 29.30 11.95
N GLU A 77 14.46 29.80 13.17
CA GLU A 77 13.81 29.08 14.26
C GLU A 77 12.33 28.82 13.95
N GLU A 78 11.58 29.85 13.55
CA GLU A 78 10.17 29.71 13.13
C GLU A 78 10.02 28.78 11.92
N LEU A 79 10.95 28.88 10.98
CA LEU A 79 10.99 27.98 9.83
C LEU A 79 11.27 26.53 10.23
N ALA A 80 12.23 26.30 11.14
CA ALA A 80 12.55 24.95 11.61
C ALA A 80 11.39 24.34 12.38
N ASP A 81 10.74 25.11 13.26
CA ASP A 81 9.55 24.72 14.02
C ASP A 81 8.39 24.33 13.09
N TYR A 82 8.05 25.19 12.11
CA TYR A 82 7.03 24.87 11.11
C TYR A 82 7.37 23.62 10.30
N CYS A 83 8.63 23.45 9.91
CA CYS A 83 9.02 22.29 9.14
C CYS A 83 8.94 21.01 9.98
N VAL A 84 9.26 21.06 11.27
CA VAL A 84 9.03 19.96 12.22
C VAL A 84 7.55 19.66 12.36
N TYR A 85 6.71 20.68 12.60
CA TYR A 85 5.26 20.57 12.68
C TYR A 85 4.67 19.83 11.48
N ARG A 86 5.04 20.27 10.27
CA ARG A 86 4.60 19.70 9.00
C ARG A 86 5.01 18.22 8.84
N GLU A 87 6.23 17.87 9.22
CA GLU A 87 6.71 16.48 9.17
C GLU A 87 6.01 15.60 10.21
N CYS A 88 5.78 16.13 11.42
CA CYS A 88 5.04 15.44 12.48
C CYS A 88 3.59 15.12 12.08
N ARG A 89 2.91 16.07 11.44
CA ARG A 89 1.55 15.90 10.91
C ARG A 89 1.45 14.79 9.86
N SER A 90 2.49 14.64 9.05
CA SER A 90 2.46 13.78 7.86
C SER A 90 2.88 12.32 8.11
N ASN A 91 3.51 12.02 9.25
CA ASN A 91 4.10 10.70 9.50
C ASN A 91 3.71 10.10 10.86
N GLN A 92 4.32 10.56 11.95
CA GLN A 92 4.21 9.87 13.26
C GLN A 92 2.90 10.16 13.98
N ALA A 93 2.49 11.44 14.05
CA ALA A 93 1.25 11.79 14.73
C ALA A 93 0.02 11.23 14.01
N MET A 94 0.05 11.13 12.68
CA MET A 94 -0.96 10.42 11.89
C MET A 94 -1.03 8.93 12.29
N VAL A 95 0.12 8.25 12.41
CA VAL A 95 0.18 6.85 12.85
C VAL A 95 -0.33 6.68 14.27
N ASP A 96 0.06 7.57 15.19
CA ASP A 96 -0.37 7.52 16.58
C ASP A 96 -1.87 7.82 16.71
N TYR A 97 -2.38 8.80 15.97
CA TYR A 97 -3.80 9.09 15.91
C TYR A 97 -4.61 7.90 15.41
N MET A 98 -4.14 7.24 14.34
CA MET A 98 -4.78 6.04 13.82
C MET A 98 -4.81 4.90 14.84
N ASN A 99 -3.71 4.72 15.56
CA ASN A 99 -3.61 3.70 16.60
C ASN A 99 -4.61 3.94 17.75
N ILE A 100 -4.99 5.19 18.01
CA ILE A 100 -5.92 5.56 19.10
C ILE A 100 -7.37 5.58 18.62
N TYR A 101 -7.65 6.22 17.49
CA TYR A 101 -9.01 6.59 17.06
C TYR A 101 -9.53 5.79 15.86
N GLY A 102 -8.72 4.89 15.29
CA GLY A 102 -9.10 4.09 14.12
C GLY A 102 -8.73 4.78 12.81
N TYR A 103 -9.39 4.45 11.70
CA TYR A 103 -9.02 4.92 10.36
C TYR A 103 -10.01 5.93 9.82
N VAL A 104 -9.56 6.76 8.88
CA VAL A 104 -10.46 7.77 8.29
C VAL A 104 -11.51 7.07 7.43
N PRO A 105 -12.82 7.37 7.60
CA PRO A 105 -13.88 6.71 6.84
C PRO A 105 -13.71 6.77 5.32
N TYR A 106 -13.21 7.88 4.78
CA TYR A 106 -13.07 8.05 3.32
C TYR A 106 -12.07 7.06 2.69
N CYS A 107 -11.16 6.45 3.48
CA CYS A 107 -10.25 5.43 2.96
C CYS A 107 -10.96 4.12 2.57
N MET A 108 -12.18 3.92 3.04
CA MET A 108 -13.03 2.77 2.73
C MET A 108 -13.89 3.00 1.46
N GLU A 109 -13.82 4.17 0.82
CA GLU A 109 -14.64 4.50 -0.36
C GLU A 109 -14.16 3.85 -1.65
N GLN A 110 -12.90 3.43 -1.70
CA GLN A 110 -12.25 2.82 -2.87
C GLN A 110 -11.47 1.59 -2.46
N SER A 111 -11.23 0.69 -3.42
CA SER A 111 -10.40 -0.48 -3.17
C SER A 111 -8.92 -0.10 -3.05
N VAL A 112 -8.12 -0.96 -2.41
CA VAL A 112 -6.68 -0.70 -2.27
C VAL A 112 -5.96 -0.71 -3.63
N GLU A 113 -6.50 -1.44 -4.60
CA GLU A 113 -6.03 -1.46 -5.99
C GLU A 113 -6.26 -0.12 -6.69
N GLU A 114 -7.40 0.52 -6.45
CA GLU A 114 -7.71 1.87 -6.95
C GLU A 114 -6.77 2.90 -6.33
N TRP A 115 -6.59 2.85 -5.01
CA TRP A 115 -5.62 3.71 -4.32
C TRP A 115 -4.19 3.52 -4.82
N LEU A 116 -3.77 2.27 -5.05
CA LEU A 116 -2.46 1.95 -5.61
C LEU A 116 -2.28 2.54 -7.01
N ASN A 117 -3.31 2.42 -7.86
CA ASN A 117 -3.30 2.94 -9.22
C ASN A 117 -3.20 4.48 -9.25
N ASP A 118 -4.07 5.14 -8.49
CA ASP A 118 -4.11 6.61 -8.42
C ASP A 118 -2.84 7.17 -7.80
N ARG A 119 -2.34 6.52 -6.73
CA ARG A 119 -1.05 6.87 -6.12
C ARG A 119 0.10 6.78 -7.11
N PHE A 120 0.17 5.69 -7.87
CA PHE A 120 1.24 5.47 -8.85
C PHE A 120 1.25 6.58 -9.91
N TYR A 121 0.08 6.90 -10.48
CA TYR A 121 -0.04 7.92 -11.52
C TYR A 121 0.15 9.35 -11.01
N ALA A 122 -0.34 9.67 -9.81
CA ALA A 122 -0.07 10.96 -9.16
C ALA A 122 1.45 11.14 -8.93
N ARG A 123 2.11 10.12 -8.39
CA ARG A 123 3.58 10.12 -8.19
C ARG A 123 4.33 10.31 -9.51
N CYS A 124 3.93 9.61 -10.55
CA CYS A 124 4.59 9.72 -11.86
C CYS A 124 4.33 11.07 -12.53
N THR A 125 3.14 11.65 -12.36
CA THR A 125 2.82 13.01 -12.81
C THR A 125 3.78 14.04 -12.21
N VAL A 126 3.95 14.03 -10.88
CA VAL A 126 4.86 14.95 -10.19
C VAL A 126 6.32 14.69 -10.56
N ARG A 127 6.72 13.42 -10.74
CA ARG A 127 8.11 13.07 -11.12
C ARG A 127 8.48 13.57 -12.51
N VAL A 128 7.57 13.39 -13.47
CA VAL A 128 7.80 13.75 -14.88
C VAL A 128 7.55 15.24 -15.12
N ASN A 129 6.57 15.81 -14.45
CA ASN A 129 6.28 17.24 -14.48
C ASN A 129 6.32 17.82 -13.07
N ARG A 130 7.53 18.23 -12.68
CA ARG A 130 7.78 18.75 -11.34
C ARG A 130 7.09 20.09 -11.06
N THR A 131 6.53 20.79 -12.06
CA THR A 131 5.79 22.04 -11.84
C THR A 131 4.33 21.80 -11.45
N LEU A 132 3.85 20.57 -11.52
CA LEU A 132 2.52 20.21 -11.03
C LEU A 132 2.57 19.94 -9.53
N GLU A 133 1.59 20.51 -8.84
CA GLU A 133 1.38 20.30 -7.41
C GLU A 133 0.48 19.11 -7.18
N LEU A 134 0.63 18.48 -6.02
CA LEU A 134 -0.33 17.47 -5.57
C LEU A 134 -1.63 18.18 -5.26
N ARG A 135 -2.73 17.68 -5.82
CA ARG A 135 -4.07 18.16 -5.44
C ARG A 135 -4.44 17.55 -4.07
N PRO A 136 -5.38 18.14 -3.32
CA PRO A 136 -5.88 17.57 -2.07
C PRO A 136 -6.30 16.10 -2.20
N VAL A 137 -6.92 15.73 -3.33
CA VAL A 137 -7.29 14.34 -3.64
C VAL A 137 -6.07 13.42 -3.76
N ASP A 138 -4.98 13.89 -4.39
CA ASP A 138 -3.76 13.09 -4.53
C ASP A 138 -3.07 12.88 -3.16
N TYR A 139 -3.24 13.85 -2.23
CA TYR A 139 -2.78 13.74 -0.84
C TYR A 139 -3.68 12.80 -0.01
N ALA A 140 -5.00 12.84 -0.21
CA ALA A 140 -5.96 11.90 0.39
C ALA A 140 -5.66 10.45 -0.04
N THR A 141 -5.41 10.23 -1.33
CA THR A 141 -4.97 8.94 -1.87
C THR A 141 -3.66 8.49 -1.23
N TYR A 142 -2.66 9.38 -1.11
CA TYR A 142 -1.40 9.06 -0.45
C TYR A 142 -1.61 8.67 1.02
N TYR A 143 -2.48 9.39 1.74
CA TYR A 143 -2.83 9.09 3.12
C TYR A 143 -3.41 7.66 3.22
N CYS A 144 -4.47 7.35 2.48
CA CYS A 144 -5.09 6.02 2.53
C CYS A 144 -4.14 4.90 2.09
N TYR A 145 -3.38 5.15 1.03
CA TYR A 145 -2.34 4.24 0.58
C TYR A 145 -1.33 3.89 1.70
N LYS A 146 -0.94 4.89 2.50
CA LYS A 146 -0.02 4.70 3.65
C LYS A 146 -0.70 3.99 4.81
N VAL A 147 -1.98 4.28 5.08
CA VAL A 147 -2.78 3.60 6.10
C VAL A 147 -2.82 2.09 5.87
N TYR A 148 -3.07 1.66 4.63
CA TYR A 148 -3.10 0.24 4.27
C TYR A 148 -1.72 -0.43 4.22
N ARG A 149 -0.64 0.34 4.44
CA ARG A 149 0.75 -0.12 4.35
C ARG A 149 1.07 -0.87 3.05
N THR A 150 0.41 -0.46 1.98
CA THR A 150 0.64 -0.96 0.64
C THR A 150 2.08 -0.65 0.23
N GLN A 151 2.74 -1.62 -0.41
CA GLN A 151 4.09 -1.42 -0.92
C GLN A 151 4.04 -0.78 -2.30
N ASP A 152 5.00 0.12 -2.57
CA ASP A 152 5.10 0.76 -3.88
C ASP A 152 5.63 -0.29 -4.87
N PRO A 153 4.89 -0.62 -5.94
CA PRO A 153 5.32 -1.61 -6.90
C PRO A 153 6.52 -1.05 -7.66
N ASP A 154 7.50 -1.92 -7.91
CA ASP A 154 8.73 -1.55 -8.61
C ASP A 154 8.50 -1.50 -10.13
N ILE A 155 7.75 -0.47 -10.55
CA ILE A 155 7.43 -0.15 -11.94
C ILE A 155 7.98 1.24 -12.26
N PRO A 156 8.78 1.38 -13.34
CA PRO A 156 9.22 2.69 -13.82
C PRO A 156 8.05 3.60 -14.20
N CYS A 157 8.23 4.91 -14.01
CA CYS A 157 7.20 5.87 -14.44
C CYS A 157 7.12 5.93 -15.98
N PRO A 158 5.89 5.90 -16.54
CA PRO A 158 5.66 6.03 -17.98
C PRO A 158 5.90 7.46 -18.47
N THR A 159 5.77 7.66 -19.79
CA THR A 159 5.94 8.98 -20.42
C THR A 159 4.79 9.92 -20.06
N PHE A 160 5.01 11.25 -20.12
CA PHE A 160 3.95 12.22 -19.81
C PHE A 160 2.67 12.04 -20.66
N PRO A 161 2.74 11.81 -21.99
CA PRO A 161 1.54 11.55 -22.79
C PRO A 161 0.73 10.36 -22.30
N GLU A 162 1.41 9.28 -21.91
CA GLU A 162 0.76 8.06 -21.40
C GLU A 162 0.17 8.27 -20.00
N ILE A 163 0.79 9.10 -19.16
CA ILE A 163 0.23 9.50 -17.86
C ILE A 163 -1.08 10.29 -18.04
N GLN A 164 -1.15 11.16 -19.05
CA GLN A 164 -2.31 12.01 -19.32
C GLN A 164 -3.42 11.30 -20.11
N ASP A 165 -3.17 10.10 -20.64
CA ASP A 165 -4.17 9.33 -21.37
C ASP A 165 -5.31 8.91 -20.42
N PRO A 166 -6.59 9.22 -20.73
CA PRO A 166 -7.72 8.75 -19.93
C PRO A 166 -7.87 7.23 -19.93
N ASN A 167 -7.30 6.52 -20.91
CA ASN A 167 -7.30 5.06 -21.02
C ASN A 167 -5.94 4.44 -20.65
N ARG A 168 -5.11 5.15 -19.88
CA ARG A 168 -3.82 4.64 -19.40
C ARG A 168 -3.98 3.28 -18.70
N PRO A 169 -3.02 2.35 -18.86
CA PRO A 169 -3.14 1.01 -18.29
C PRO A 169 -3.13 1.05 -16.76
N THR A 170 -3.78 0.10 -16.09
CA THR A 170 -3.69 0.03 -14.62
C THR A 170 -2.30 -0.43 -14.18
N VAL A 171 -1.96 -0.19 -12.92
CA VAL A 171 -0.75 -0.78 -12.31
C VAL A 171 -0.71 -2.30 -12.49
N GLN A 172 -1.83 -2.98 -12.25
CA GLN A 172 -1.96 -4.44 -12.40
C GLN A 172 -1.70 -4.91 -13.83
N GLN A 173 -2.16 -4.15 -14.84
CA GLN A 173 -1.84 -4.44 -16.25
C GLN A 173 -0.34 -4.32 -16.51
N ARG A 174 0.31 -3.25 -16.02
CA ARG A 174 1.76 -3.08 -16.16
C ARG A 174 2.57 -4.17 -15.46
N LEU A 175 2.12 -4.63 -14.29
CA LEU A 175 2.73 -5.75 -13.56
C LEU A 175 2.64 -7.04 -14.39
N LYS A 176 1.47 -7.29 -14.98
CA LYS A 176 1.23 -8.43 -15.87
C LYS A 176 2.10 -8.37 -17.13
N ASP A 177 2.32 -7.20 -17.71
CA ASP A 177 3.18 -7.04 -18.90
C ASP A 177 4.66 -7.37 -18.66
N LYS A 178 5.11 -7.41 -17.40
CA LYS A 178 6.47 -7.84 -17.02
C LYS A 178 6.61 -9.37 -16.93
N GLU A 179 5.50 -10.09 -16.90
CA GLU A 179 5.51 -11.55 -16.86
C GLU A 179 5.98 -12.14 -18.19
N VAL A 180 6.93 -13.06 -18.15
CA VAL A 180 7.37 -13.82 -19.31
C VAL A 180 6.78 -15.22 -19.24
N ILE A 181 5.88 -15.54 -20.15
CA ILE A 181 5.25 -16.86 -20.23
C ILE A 181 6.17 -17.78 -21.04
N ALA A 182 7.04 -18.51 -20.35
CA ALA A 182 7.92 -19.52 -20.91
C ALA A 182 8.08 -20.68 -19.92
N ASP A 183 8.26 -21.91 -20.42
CA ASP A 183 8.27 -23.12 -19.58
C ASP A 183 9.65 -23.44 -18.97
N ASN A 184 10.68 -22.68 -19.30
CA ASN A 184 12.07 -23.00 -19.01
C ASN A 184 12.74 -22.04 -18.01
N HIS A 185 11.96 -21.43 -17.11
CA HIS A 185 12.51 -20.53 -16.10
C HIS A 185 13.43 -21.26 -15.14
N ILE A 186 14.54 -20.62 -14.79
CA ILE A 186 15.52 -21.15 -13.83
C ILE A 186 14.84 -21.23 -12.46
N PRO A 187 14.82 -22.40 -11.79
CA PRO A 187 14.27 -22.53 -10.44
C PRO A 187 14.85 -21.50 -9.47
N GLY A 188 13.99 -20.89 -8.67
CA GLY A 188 14.35 -19.83 -7.73
C GLY A 188 14.48 -18.41 -8.31
N SER A 189 14.38 -18.23 -9.64
CA SER A 189 14.33 -16.89 -10.26
C SER A 189 12.96 -16.21 -10.08
N ASP A 190 12.91 -14.88 -10.19
CA ASP A 190 11.66 -14.10 -10.11
C ASP A 190 10.56 -14.64 -11.04
N GLN A 191 10.90 -14.91 -12.32
CA GLN A 191 9.95 -15.43 -13.29
C GLN A 191 9.47 -16.85 -12.95
N TRP A 192 10.32 -17.66 -12.33
CA TRP A 192 9.95 -19.00 -11.89
C TRP A 192 8.96 -18.96 -10.73
N TRP A 193 9.18 -18.09 -9.73
CA TRP A 193 8.23 -17.90 -8.63
C TRP A 193 6.90 -17.31 -9.10
N VAL A 194 6.94 -16.36 -10.05
CA VAL A 194 5.75 -15.81 -10.70
C VAL A 194 4.99 -16.89 -11.46
N ALA A 195 5.69 -17.80 -12.14
CA ALA A 195 5.06 -18.95 -12.79
C ALA A 195 4.34 -19.88 -11.80
N GLN A 196 4.91 -20.14 -10.62
CA GLN A 196 4.23 -20.95 -9.60
C GLN A 196 2.91 -20.28 -9.15
N MET A 197 2.90 -18.95 -9.00
CA MET A 197 1.69 -18.19 -8.66
C MET A 197 0.66 -18.19 -9.79
N ARG A 198 1.11 -18.09 -11.06
CA ARG A 198 0.24 -18.22 -12.23
C ARG A 198 -0.43 -19.59 -12.24
N ASP A 199 0.31 -20.66 -11.97
CA ASP A 199 -0.21 -22.02 -11.99
C ASP A 199 -1.27 -22.22 -10.89
N ILE A 200 -1.06 -21.66 -9.69
CA ILE A 200 -2.10 -21.61 -8.64
C ILE A 200 -3.34 -20.88 -9.16
N SER A 201 -3.16 -19.70 -9.75
CA SER A 201 -4.28 -18.88 -10.26
C SER A 201 -5.09 -19.64 -11.33
N LEU A 202 -4.43 -20.25 -12.31
CA LEU A 202 -5.08 -21.02 -13.38
C LEU A 202 -5.81 -22.26 -12.84
N ASN A 203 -5.22 -22.97 -11.88
CA ASN A 203 -5.80 -24.18 -11.31
C ASN A 203 -6.89 -23.90 -10.26
N SER A 204 -7.01 -22.65 -9.79
CA SER A 204 -8.02 -22.24 -8.80
C SER A 204 -9.40 -21.92 -9.39
N ASN A 205 -9.60 -22.10 -10.70
CA ASN A 205 -10.88 -21.86 -11.38
C ASN A 205 -11.46 -20.44 -11.12
N GLY A 206 -10.58 -19.43 -11.04
CA GLY A 206 -10.95 -18.03 -10.78
C GLY A 206 -11.19 -17.69 -9.32
N ALA A 207 -10.98 -18.62 -8.38
CA ALA A 207 -11.10 -18.35 -6.95
C ALA A 207 -9.90 -17.58 -6.37
N PHE A 208 -8.73 -17.67 -7.01
CA PHE A 208 -7.52 -16.96 -6.58
C PHE A 208 -7.65 -15.46 -6.78
N HIS A 209 -7.62 -14.72 -5.68
CA HIS A 209 -7.51 -13.26 -5.69
C HIS A 209 -6.03 -12.85 -5.66
N TYR A 210 -5.34 -13.15 -4.55
CA TYR A 210 -3.92 -12.87 -4.34
C TYR A 210 -3.21 -14.02 -3.64
N GLY A 211 -1.88 -14.02 -3.61
CA GLY A 211 -1.11 -15.03 -2.90
C GLY A 211 0.38 -14.75 -2.83
N TRP A 212 1.06 -15.56 -2.02
CA TRP A 212 2.45 -15.37 -1.63
C TRP A 212 3.13 -16.72 -1.43
N ILE A 213 4.45 -16.76 -1.61
CA ILE A 213 5.28 -17.94 -1.30
C ILE A 213 6.33 -17.49 -0.31
N ILE A 214 6.18 -17.91 0.94
CA ILE A 214 7.04 -17.46 2.04
C ILE A 214 8.09 -18.52 2.30
N ASN A 215 9.36 -18.15 2.27
CA ASN A 215 10.44 -19.01 2.72
C ASN A 215 10.61 -18.89 4.24
N THR A 216 10.41 -20.01 4.95
CA THR A 216 10.39 -20.05 6.42
C THR A 216 11.77 -19.88 7.03
N ASN A 217 12.82 -20.26 6.31
CA ASN A 217 14.21 -20.13 6.77
C ASN A 217 14.72 -18.69 6.72
N THR A 218 14.30 -17.93 5.70
CA THR A 218 14.79 -16.56 5.46
C THR A 218 13.82 -15.46 5.88
N LEU A 219 12.59 -15.82 6.24
CA LEU A 219 11.50 -14.88 6.55
C LEU A 219 11.24 -13.88 5.41
N LYS A 220 11.29 -14.40 4.17
CA LYS A 220 11.10 -13.61 2.95
C LYS A 220 10.04 -14.23 2.07
N ASN A 221 9.16 -13.38 1.56
CA ASN A 221 8.36 -13.70 0.40
C ASN A 221 9.27 -13.81 -0.84
N GLN A 222 9.09 -14.90 -1.61
CA GLN A 222 9.90 -15.23 -2.78
C GLN A 222 9.35 -14.63 -4.07
N VAL A 223 8.07 -14.29 -4.09
CA VAL A 223 7.41 -13.74 -5.28
C VAL A 223 7.87 -12.29 -5.46
N ALA A 224 8.35 -11.94 -6.66
CA ALA A 224 8.86 -10.61 -6.95
C ALA A 224 7.78 -9.54 -6.81
N LEU A 225 8.09 -8.38 -6.23
CA LEU A 225 7.13 -7.29 -5.95
C LEU A 225 6.35 -6.81 -7.18
N TRP A 226 6.89 -7.03 -8.37
CA TRP A 226 6.22 -6.68 -9.62
C TRP A 226 5.21 -7.74 -10.10
N SER A 227 5.05 -8.86 -9.39
CA SER A 227 4.11 -9.91 -9.74
C SER A 227 2.66 -9.41 -9.66
N PRO A 228 1.81 -9.71 -10.67
CA PRO A 228 0.41 -9.34 -10.63
C PRO A 228 -0.41 -10.16 -9.60
N TYR A 229 0.18 -11.22 -9.03
CA TYR A 229 -0.53 -12.20 -8.19
C TYR A 229 -0.48 -11.90 -6.69
N GLN A 230 0.24 -10.86 -6.24
CA GLN A 230 0.49 -10.64 -4.80
C GLN A 230 -0.44 -9.66 -4.11
N GLY A 231 -1.25 -8.94 -4.89
CA GLY A 231 -2.08 -7.87 -4.36
C GLY A 231 -1.28 -6.73 -3.74
N PRO A 232 -1.98 -5.75 -3.14
CA PRO A 232 -1.34 -4.56 -2.58
C PRO A 232 -0.69 -4.79 -1.20
N THR A 233 -1.22 -5.73 -0.40
CA THR A 233 -0.73 -5.99 0.97
C THR A 233 0.23 -7.17 0.97
N ILE A 234 1.53 -6.90 0.80
CA ILE A 234 2.56 -7.94 0.71
C ILE A 234 3.14 -8.23 2.11
N PRO A 235 3.14 -9.50 2.57
CA PRO A 235 3.70 -9.87 3.87
C PRO A 235 5.16 -9.45 3.99
N VAL A 236 5.48 -8.71 5.05
CA VAL A 236 6.87 -8.36 5.41
C VAL A 236 7.42 -9.30 6.47
N SER A 237 8.73 -9.27 6.73
CA SER A 237 9.38 -10.18 7.69
C SER A 237 8.73 -10.18 9.08
N ARG A 238 8.15 -9.06 9.53
CA ARG A 238 7.39 -8.99 10.80
C ARG A 238 6.06 -9.76 10.75
N ASP A 239 5.33 -9.69 9.64
CA ASP A 239 4.10 -10.47 9.45
C ASP A 239 4.45 -11.96 9.39
N ILE A 240 5.49 -12.30 8.61
CA ILE A 240 5.97 -13.68 8.42
C ILE A 240 6.38 -14.32 9.76
N ALA A 241 7.03 -13.57 10.64
CA ALA A 241 7.40 -14.03 11.98
C ALA A 241 6.20 -14.40 12.86
N LYS A 242 4.99 -13.89 12.57
CA LYS A 242 3.72 -14.27 13.23
C LYS A 242 3.00 -15.39 12.49
N ILE A 243 3.12 -15.45 11.17
CA ILE A 243 2.52 -16.50 10.32
C ILE A 243 3.13 -17.88 10.60
N ILE A 244 4.47 -17.97 10.71
CA ILE A 244 5.17 -19.26 10.94
C ILE A 244 4.70 -19.95 12.24
N PRO A 245 4.60 -19.27 13.40
CA PRO A 245 4.02 -19.86 14.60
C PRO A 245 2.59 -20.38 14.40
N ALA A 246 1.73 -19.67 13.65
CA ALA A 246 0.36 -20.12 13.40
C ALA A 246 0.34 -21.45 12.63
N VAL A 247 1.18 -21.56 11.59
CA VAL A 247 1.37 -22.82 10.82
C VAL A 247 1.89 -23.94 11.73
N ASN A 248 2.96 -23.70 12.50
CA ASN A 248 3.56 -24.70 13.38
C ASN A 248 2.59 -25.18 14.48
N ASN A 249 1.75 -24.28 15.00
CA ASN A 249 0.76 -24.58 16.04
C ASN A 249 -0.56 -25.11 15.49
N LYS A 250 -0.68 -25.26 14.15
CA LYS A 250 -1.90 -25.69 13.46
C LYS A 250 -3.12 -24.78 13.72
N GLY A 251 -2.87 -23.48 13.91
CA GLY A 251 -3.90 -22.48 14.15
C GLY A 251 -3.40 -21.26 14.93
N GLY A 252 -4.30 -20.29 15.14
CA GLY A 252 -4.04 -19.04 15.84
C GLY A 252 -4.44 -17.82 15.04
N ASN A 253 -4.17 -16.62 15.57
CA ASN A 253 -4.47 -15.37 14.87
C ASN A 253 -3.21 -14.84 14.19
N ILE A 254 -3.34 -14.47 12.91
CA ILE A 254 -2.28 -13.78 12.17
C ILE A 254 -2.73 -12.37 11.83
N MET A 255 -1.76 -11.51 11.55
CA MET A 255 -2.01 -10.19 10.98
C MET A 255 -1.15 -9.99 9.74
N LEU A 256 -1.72 -9.34 8.73
CA LEU A 256 -1.05 -8.92 7.52
C LEU A 256 -0.98 -7.39 7.48
N GLY A 257 0.21 -6.83 7.29
CA GLY A 257 0.43 -5.38 7.37
C GLY A 257 0.17 -4.79 8.77
N ASP A 258 0.10 -5.61 9.82
CA ASP A 258 -0.43 -5.27 11.16
C ASP A 258 -1.84 -4.66 11.22
N ILE A 259 -2.61 -4.77 10.13
CA ILE A 259 -3.94 -4.16 10.04
C ILE A 259 -5.04 -5.19 9.80
N ARG A 260 -4.78 -6.12 8.87
CA ARG A 260 -5.74 -7.14 8.48
C ARG A 260 -5.57 -8.35 9.37
N LYS A 261 -6.65 -8.82 10.00
CA LYS A 261 -6.60 -9.86 11.02
C LYS A 261 -7.29 -11.10 10.49
N PHE A 262 -6.66 -12.26 10.65
CA PHE A 262 -7.20 -13.53 10.19
C PHE A 262 -7.16 -14.57 11.29
N ALA A 263 -8.26 -15.30 11.45
CA ALA A 263 -8.42 -16.33 12.48
C ALA A 263 -8.17 -17.69 11.84
N CYS A 264 -7.00 -18.27 12.06
CA CYS A 264 -6.58 -19.50 11.42
C CYS A 264 -6.97 -20.74 12.22
N ALA A 265 -7.52 -21.72 11.51
CA ALA A 265 -7.76 -23.06 12.01
C ALA A 265 -7.20 -24.10 11.03
N GLN A 266 -6.84 -25.27 11.57
CA GLN A 266 -6.42 -26.40 10.76
C GLN A 266 -7.52 -26.85 9.80
N ASP A 267 -7.13 -27.12 8.57
CA ASP A 267 -7.98 -27.62 7.51
C ASP A 267 -8.26 -29.12 7.67
N GLY A 268 -9.08 -29.46 8.67
CA GLY A 268 -9.44 -30.84 8.98
C GLY A 268 -8.20 -31.70 9.29
N SER A 269 -7.98 -32.75 8.49
CA SER A 269 -6.85 -33.67 8.66
C SER A 269 -5.59 -33.29 7.87
N ALA A 270 -5.64 -32.24 7.05
CA ALA A 270 -4.51 -31.83 6.23
C ALA A 270 -3.61 -30.82 6.99
N ASP A 271 -2.36 -30.67 6.52
CA ASP A 271 -1.37 -29.78 7.17
C ASP A 271 -1.59 -28.29 6.87
N GLY A 272 -2.58 -27.94 6.02
CA GLY A 272 -2.91 -26.56 5.70
C GLY A 272 -3.80 -25.88 6.76
N LEU A 273 -3.87 -24.55 6.65
CA LEU A 273 -4.73 -23.69 7.46
C LEU A 273 -5.72 -22.92 6.58
N ILE A 274 -6.92 -22.72 7.10
CA ILE A 274 -7.92 -21.79 6.55
C ILE A 274 -8.08 -20.65 7.56
N CYS A 275 -7.94 -19.43 7.08
CA CYS A 275 -7.86 -18.22 7.88
C CYS A 275 -8.84 -17.16 7.35
N PRO A 276 -10.12 -17.23 7.72
CA PRO A 276 -11.07 -16.15 7.45
C PRO A 276 -10.60 -14.84 8.10
N GLU A 277 -10.73 -13.75 7.35
CA GLU A 277 -10.57 -12.39 7.86
C GLU A 277 -11.67 -12.07 8.88
N TYR A 278 -11.33 -11.26 9.87
CA TYR A 278 -12.27 -10.75 10.86
C TYR A 278 -11.91 -9.34 11.32
N GLY A 279 -12.89 -8.66 11.91
CA GLY A 279 -12.74 -7.32 12.47
C GLY A 279 -13.40 -6.24 11.60
N ASP A 280 -13.69 -5.10 12.23
CA ASP A 280 -14.77 -4.24 11.76
C ASP A 280 -14.27 -2.98 11.02
N VAL A 281 -12.96 -2.66 11.08
CA VAL A 281 -12.45 -1.33 10.71
C VAL A 281 -11.59 -1.30 9.44
N LEU A 282 -10.90 -2.40 9.08
CA LEU A 282 -10.07 -2.50 7.86
C LEU A 282 -10.17 -3.85 7.16
N ALA A 283 -11.19 -4.63 7.49
CA ALA A 283 -11.45 -5.80 6.69
C ALA A 283 -11.99 -5.36 5.34
N PHE A 284 -11.61 -6.06 4.27
CA PHE A 284 -12.19 -5.78 2.96
C PHE A 284 -13.67 -6.15 2.96
N ASP A 285 -14.45 -5.47 2.11
CA ASP A 285 -15.79 -5.90 1.75
C ASP A 285 -15.79 -6.29 0.28
N PRO A 286 -15.92 -7.60 -0.06
CA PRO A 286 -16.14 -8.72 0.85
C PRO A 286 -14.90 -9.12 1.66
N LEU A 287 -15.13 -9.74 2.83
CA LEU A 287 -14.08 -10.31 3.68
C LEU A 287 -13.30 -11.38 2.92
N GLU A 288 -11.99 -11.45 3.15
CA GLU A 288 -11.15 -12.42 2.46
C GLU A 288 -10.83 -13.64 3.33
N THR A 289 -10.57 -14.78 2.69
CA THR A 289 -10.07 -15.98 3.36
C THR A 289 -8.69 -16.32 2.81
N ILE A 290 -7.72 -16.42 3.71
CA ILE A 290 -6.39 -16.94 3.38
C ILE A 290 -6.37 -18.45 3.57
N ILE A 291 -5.77 -19.16 2.62
CA ILE A 291 -5.45 -20.58 2.73
C ILE A 291 -3.93 -20.70 2.69
N MET A 292 -3.37 -21.40 3.67
CA MET A 292 -1.93 -21.61 3.79
C MET A 292 -1.61 -23.10 3.74
N VAL A 293 -0.65 -23.48 2.91
CA VAL A 293 -0.19 -24.88 2.79
C VAL A 293 1.32 -24.92 3.00
N PRO A 294 1.82 -25.54 4.09
CA PRO A 294 3.25 -25.65 4.34
C PRO A 294 3.93 -26.71 3.47
N THR A 295 5.17 -26.41 3.08
CA THR A 295 6.18 -27.36 2.58
C THR A 295 7.30 -27.55 3.59
N ASP A 296 8.42 -28.16 3.19
CA ASP A 296 9.55 -28.39 4.10
C ASP A 296 10.25 -27.08 4.48
N SER A 297 10.29 -26.11 3.56
CA SER A 297 10.96 -24.81 3.73
C SER A 297 10.14 -23.60 3.28
N LEU A 298 8.94 -23.81 2.75
CA LEU A 298 8.05 -22.77 2.27
C LEU A 298 6.66 -22.84 2.93
N ILE A 299 5.91 -21.75 2.84
CA ILE A 299 4.47 -21.69 3.04
C ILE A 299 3.87 -21.11 1.76
N VAL A 300 3.07 -21.90 1.06
CA VAL A 300 2.32 -21.45 -0.12
C VAL A 300 0.99 -20.89 0.36
N MET A 301 0.73 -19.62 0.05
CA MET A 301 -0.46 -18.90 0.50
C MET A 301 -1.27 -18.41 -0.68
N GLY A 302 -2.58 -18.56 -0.59
CA GLY A 302 -3.53 -17.94 -1.50
C GLY A 302 -4.68 -17.31 -0.73
N MET A 303 -5.35 -16.37 -1.35
CA MET A 303 -6.43 -15.59 -0.79
C MET A 303 -7.61 -15.59 -1.75
N THR A 304 -8.82 -15.67 -1.22
CA THR A 304 -10.06 -15.58 -1.99
C THR A 304 -11.06 -14.66 -1.30
N GLN A 305 -11.88 -13.99 -2.10
CA GLN A 305 -13.03 -13.19 -1.67
C GLN A 305 -14.33 -14.00 -1.67
N SER A 306 -14.29 -15.26 -2.10
CA SER A 306 -15.47 -16.10 -2.28
C SER A 306 -15.40 -17.32 -1.38
N GLU A 307 -16.39 -17.47 -0.48
CA GLU A 307 -16.53 -18.68 0.34
C GLU A 307 -16.67 -19.94 -0.54
N ALA A 308 -17.42 -19.84 -1.65
CA ALA A 308 -17.55 -20.92 -2.63
C ALA A 308 -16.25 -21.22 -3.39
N GLY A 309 -15.31 -20.28 -3.43
CA GLY A 309 -14.00 -20.44 -4.06
C GLY A 309 -12.96 -21.13 -3.17
N ILE A 310 -13.23 -21.28 -1.87
CA ILE A 310 -12.29 -21.91 -0.92
C ILE A 310 -11.86 -23.31 -1.36
N PRO A 311 -12.75 -24.24 -1.77
CA PRO A 311 -12.35 -25.58 -2.18
C PRO A 311 -11.42 -25.59 -3.41
N ASP A 312 -11.72 -24.75 -4.42
CA ASP A 312 -10.95 -24.68 -5.67
C ASP A 312 -9.56 -24.08 -5.42
N LEU A 313 -9.48 -22.97 -4.69
CA LEU A 313 -8.21 -22.37 -4.29
C LEU A 313 -7.37 -23.33 -3.44
N LYS A 314 -8.01 -23.99 -2.47
CA LYS A 314 -7.38 -25.00 -1.62
C LYS A 314 -6.73 -26.10 -2.47
N SER A 315 -7.49 -26.68 -3.40
CA SER A 315 -6.99 -27.74 -4.28
C SER A 315 -5.76 -27.29 -5.07
N ALA A 316 -5.81 -26.09 -5.66
CA ALA A 316 -4.69 -25.52 -6.42
C ALA A 316 -3.44 -25.32 -5.55
N LEU A 317 -3.59 -24.82 -4.31
CA LEU A 317 -2.48 -24.61 -3.38
C LEU A 317 -1.85 -25.93 -2.94
N TYR A 318 -2.63 -26.97 -2.63
CA TYR A 318 -2.09 -28.29 -2.27
C TYR A 318 -1.34 -28.94 -3.43
N GLN A 319 -1.88 -28.85 -4.65
CA GLN A 319 -1.20 -29.34 -5.85
C GLN A 319 0.14 -28.64 -6.03
N GLN A 320 0.17 -27.31 -5.90
CA GLN A 320 1.39 -26.54 -6.06
C GLN A 320 2.41 -26.82 -4.94
N ALA A 321 1.94 -26.97 -3.69
CA ALA A 321 2.80 -27.33 -2.57
C ALA A 321 3.43 -28.73 -2.76
N ALA A 322 2.71 -29.69 -3.33
CA ALA A 322 3.26 -31.01 -3.65
C ALA A 322 4.38 -30.92 -4.72
N VAL A 323 4.17 -30.14 -5.79
CA VAL A 323 5.20 -29.90 -6.82
C VAL A 323 6.45 -29.28 -6.20
N LEU A 324 6.29 -28.29 -5.31
CA LEU A 324 7.41 -27.65 -4.64
C LEU A 324 8.18 -28.61 -3.72
N LYS A 325 7.49 -29.49 -2.98
CA LYS A 325 8.11 -30.55 -2.18
C LYS A 325 8.93 -31.51 -3.03
N ASP A 326 8.39 -31.95 -4.17
CA ASP A 326 9.11 -32.85 -5.10
C ASP A 326 10.39 -32.20 -5.67
N LEU A 327 10.42 -30.87 -5.74
CA LEU A 327 11.58 -30.08 -6.15
C LEU A 327 12.56 -29.75 -4.99
N GLY A 328 12.28 -30.24 -3.77
CA GLY A 328 13.12 -30.07 -2.59
C GLY A 328 12.88 -28.77 -1.82
N TYR A 329 11.70 -28.17 -1.94
CA TYR A 329 11.28 -26.98 -1.20
C TYR A 329 10.27 -27.25 -0.09
#